data_AF-A0A2P5EC01-F1
#
_entry.id   AF-A0A2P5EC01-F1
#
_cell.length_a   1.000
_cell.length_b   1.000
_cell.length_c   1.000
_cell.angle_alpha   90.00
_cell.angle_beta   90.00
_cell.angle_gamma   90.00
#
_symmetry.space_group_name_H-M   'P 1'
#
loop_
_entity.id
_entity.type
_entity.pdbx_description
1 polymer ?
#
loop_
_entity_poly.entity_id
_entity_poly.type
_entity_poly.pdbx_seq_one_letter_code
_entity_poly.pdbx_strand_id
1 'polypeptide(L)' 'MSARILPPPPPLLTKPQFLLHVGKTMYSLFLLNFCPTLADIAGLDYNFIIVDMEHDHGGIFDALICHLSSQFHM' A
#
# COMPACT_ATOMS: atom_id res chain seq x y z
N MET A 1 -25.60 36.76 3.39
CA MET A 1 -24.22 36.19 3.46
C MET A 1 -24.35 34.69 3.60
N SER A 2 -24.20 33.94 2.50
CA SER A 2 -24.26 32.47 2.51
C SER A 2 -22.88 31.95 2.88
N ALA A 3 -22.76 31.38 4.09
CA ALA A 3 -21.55 30.68 4.50
C ALA A 3 -21.41 29.43 3.62
N ARG A 4 -20.42 29.42 2.73
CA ARG A 4 -20.03 28.18 2.05
C ARG A 4 -19.47 27.26 3.12
N ILE A 5 -20.22 26.21 3.46
CA ILE A 5 -19.74 25.11 4.28
C ILE A 5 -18.55 24.52 3.52
N LEU A 6 -17.34 24.69 4.05
CA LEU A 6 -16.16 24.00 3.56
C LEU A 6 -16.43 22.49 3.72
N PRO A 7 -16.27 21.68 2.67
CA PRO A 7 -16.41 20.24 2.82
C PRO A 7 -15.46 19.76 3.93
N PRO A 8 -15.87 18.77 4.75
CA PRO A 8 -15.01 18.24 5.79
C PRO A 8 -13.68 17.81 5.15
N PRO A 9 -12.53 18.04 5.82
CA PRO A 9 -11.25 17.57 5.32
C PRO A 9 -11.39 16.08 4.99
N PRO A 10 -10.93 15.63 3.80
CA PRO A 10 -11.02 14.22 3.44
C PRO A 10 -10.40 13.40 4.58
N PRO A 11 -10.95 12.22 4.92
CA PRO A 11 -10.34 11.36 5.93
C PRO A 11 -8.86 11.15 5.57
N LEU A 12 -7.98 11.00 6.56
CA LEU A 12 -6.58 10.60 6.36
C LEU A 12 -6.56 9.18 5.80
N LEU A 13 -6.88 9.09 4.52
CA LEU A 13 -7.30 7.87 3.87
C LEU A 13 -6.15 7.51 2.95
N THR A 14 -5.65 6.29 3.10
CA THR A 14 -4.53 5.84 2.30
C THR A 14 -4.93 5.83 0.82
N LYS A 15 -3.97 6.01 -0.09
CA LYS A 15 -4.21 5.94 -1.53
C LYS A 15 -5.13 4.76 -1.93
N PRO A 16 -4.90 3.50 -1.49
CA PRO A 16 -5.78 2.39 -1.84
C PRO A 16 -7.20 2.56 -1.27
N GLN A 17 -7.35 3.03 -0.03
CA GLN A 17 -8.67 3.31 0.53
C GLN A 17 -9.41 4.36 -0.34
N PHE A 18 -8.70 5.36 -0.88
CA PHE A 18 -9.32 6.49 -1.59
C PHE A 18 -9.83 6.02 -2.93
N LEU A 19 -9.00 5.25 -3.64
CA LEU A 19 -9.34 4.63 -4.90
C LEU A 19 -10.54 3.68 -4.77
N LEU A 20 -10.64 2.92 -3.67
CA LEU A 20 -11.84 2.13 -3.36
C LEU A 20 -13.09 2.99 -3.19
N HIS A 21 -12.99 4.08 -2.44
CA HIS A 21 -14.13 4.96 -2.16
C HIS A 21 -14.69 5.59 -3.44
N VAL A 22 -13.83 5.97 -4.38
CA VAL A 22 -14.24 6.55 -5.67
C VAL A 22 -14.54 5.51 -6.75
N GLY A 23 -14.55 4.22 -6.41
CA GLY A 23 -14.87 3.12 -7.33
C GLY A 23 -13.84 2.90 -8.44
N LYS A 24 -12.57 3.27 -8.23
CA LYS A 24 -11.50 2.99 -9.19
C LYS A 24 -11.04 1.55 -9.07
N THR A 25 -10.88 0.88 -10.22
CA THR A 25 -10.20 -0.42 -10.30
C THR A 25 -8.77 -0.28 -9.82
N MET A 26 -8.34 -1.19 -8.96
CA MET A 26 -6.97 -1.29 -8.49
C MET A 26 -6.37 -2.63 -8.89
N TYR A 27 -5.11 -2.59 -9.27
CA TYR A 27 -4.31 -3.78 -9.53
C TYR A 27 -3.29 -3.92 -8.41
N SER A 28 -3.16 -5.16 -7.91
CA SER A 28 -2.26 -5.51 -6.83
C SER A 28 -1.47 -6.76 -7.18
N LEU A 29 -0.36 -6.95 -6.48
CA LEU A 29 0.47 -8.14 -6.57
C LEU A 29 0.50 -8.84 -5.21
N PHE A 30 0.30 -10.16 -5.23
CA PHE A 30 0.35 -11.01 -4.05
C PHE A 30 1.71 -11.71 -4.00
N LEU A 31 2.51 -11.40 -3.00
CA LEU A 31 3.84 -11.98 -2.79
C LEU A 31 3.71 -13.19 -1.88
N LEU A 32 4.06 -14.36 -2.42
CA LEU A 32 4.10 -15.64 -1.69
C LEU A 32 5.39 -15.84 -0.89
N ASN A 33 6.28 -14.85 -0.91
CA ASN A 33 7.52 -14.88 -0.16
C ASN A 33 7.94 -13.49 0.31
N PHE A 34 8.84 -13.46 1.29
CA PHE A 34 9.44 -12.24 1.82
C PHE A 34 10.64 -11.78 0.97
N CYS A 35 10.38 -11.24 -0.22
CA CYS A 35 11.42 -10.71 -1.11
C CYS A 35 11.38 -9.17 -1.17
N PRO A 36 12.26 -8.45 -0.42
CA PRO A 36 12.25 -6.99 -0.37
C PRO A 36 12.48 -6.33 -1.73
N THR A 37 13.38 -6.89 -2.54
CA THR A 37 13.64 -6.40 -3.90
C THR A 37 12.41 -6.49 -4.79
N LEU A 38 11.64 -7.58 -4.69
CA LEU A 38 10.41 -7.73 -5.46
C LEU A 38 9.32 -6.79 -4.95
N ALA A 39 9.23 -6.59 -3.64
CA ALA A 39 8.33 -5.60 -3.03
C ALA A 39 8.62 -4.17 -3.51
N ASP A 40 9.90 -3.80 -3.64
CA ASP A 40 10.31 -2.49 -4.17
C ASP A 40 9.91 -2.30 -5.62
N ILE A 41 10.23 -3.27 -6.47
CA ILE A 41 9.89 -3.22 -7.90
C ILE A 41 8.37 -3.14 -8.07
N ALA A 42 7.63 -3.96 -7.31
CA ALA A 42 6.17 -3.95 -7.36
C ALA A 42 5.57 -2.64 -6.82
N GLY A 43 6.24 -1.98 -5.88
CA GLY A 43 5.83 -0.68 -5.35
C GLY A 43 5.82 0.46 -6.38
N LEU A 44 6.50 0.29 -7.52
CA LEU A 44 6.55 1.30 -8.58
C LEU A 44 5.28 1.33 -9.45
N ASP A 45 4.71 0.15 -9.74
CA ASP A 45 3.64 0.01 -10.74
C ASP A 45 2.29 -0.44 -10.16
N TYR A 46 2.28 -1.14 -9.03
CA TYR A 46 1.03 -1.63 -8.41
C TYR A 46 0.43 -0.61 -7.43
N ASN A 47 -0.88 -0.70 -7.21
CA ASN A 47 -1.55 0.23 -6.28
C ASN A 47 -1.30 -0.12 -4.81
N PHE A 48 -1.12 -1.41 -4.54
CA PHE A 48 -0.70 -1.97 -3.27
C PHE A 48 -0.13 -3.37 -3.53
N ILE A 49 0.70 -3.83 -2.60
CA ILE A 49 1.23 -5.19 -2.57
C ILE A 49 0.69 -5.90 -1.33
N ILE A 50 0.46 -7.19 -1.44
CA ILE A 50 0.10 -8.04 -0.30
C ILE A 50 1.31 -8.93 -0.03
N VAL A 51 1.91 -8.80 1.16
CA VAL A 51 2.93 -9.71 1.64
C VAL A 51 2.22 -10.81 2.42
N ASP A 52 2.27 -12.03 1.91
CA ASP A 52 1.68 -13.17 2.58
C ASP A 52 2.53 -13.58 3.79
N MET A 53 1.94 -13.49 4.98
CA MET A 53 2.55 -13.95 6.23
C MET A 53 1.95 -15.28 6.71
N GLU A 54 0.97 -15.84 6.00
CA GLU A 54 0.30 -17.09 6.38
C GLU A 54 1.05 -18.32 5.88
N HIS A 55 1.54 -18.30 4.63
CA HIS A 55 2.03 -19.50 3.94
C HIS A 55 3.54 -19.64 3.87
N ASP A 56 4.32 -18.64 4.31
CA ASP A 56 5.79 -18.69 4.32
C ASP A 56 6.34 -18.68 5.75
N HIS A 57 7.58 -19.15 5.93
CA HIS A 57 8.21 -19.35 7.24
C HIS A 57 8.75 -18.06 7.89
N GLY A 58 8.51 -16.90 7.27
CA GLY A 58 8.98 -15.60 7.77
C GLY A 58 8.02 -14.97 8.77
N GLY A 59 8.53 -13.97 9.50
CA GLY A 59 7.82 -13.28 10.55
C GLY A 59 7.54 -11.81 10.23
N ILE A 60 7.04 -11.10 11.24
CA ILE A 60 6.76 -9.67 11.12
C ILE A 60 7.98 -8.84 10.72
N PHE A 61 9.19 -9.25 11.11
CA PHE A 61 10.42 -8.56 10.73
C PHE A 61 10.71 -8.71 9.23
N ASP A 62 10.52 -9.89 8.66
CA ASP A 62 10.69 -10.13 7.22
C ASP A 62 9.67 -9.33 6.40
N ALA A 63 8.42 -9.27 6.88
CA ALA A 63 7.38 -8.42 6.31
C ALA A 63 7.76 -6.92 6.37
N LEU A 64 8.29 -6.47 7.51
CA LEU A 64 8.67 -5.09 7.72
C LEU A 64 9.82 -4.67 6.79
N ILE A 65 10.79 -5.54 6.54
CA ILE A 65 11.88 -5.28 5.59
C ILE A 65 11.30 -5.07 4.18
N CYS A 66 10.31 -5.87 3.76
CA CYS A 66 9.63 -5.66 2.47
C CYS A 66 8.92 -4.29 2.38
N HIS A 67 8.42 -3.75 3.49
CA HIS A 67 7.83 -2.40 3.53
C HIS A 67 8.88 -1.29 3.52
N LEU A 68 9.96 -1.47 4.30
CA LEU A 68 11.01 -0.47 4.49
C LEU A 68 11.97 -0.37 3.30
N SER A 69 12.13 -1.44 2.52
CA SER A 69 13.00 -1.47 1.34
C SER A 69 12.66 -0.32 0.37
N SER A 70 11.37 0.02 0.24
CA SER A 70 10.89 1.09 -0.65
C SER A 70 11.26 2.50 -0.16
N GLN A 71 11.80 2.66 1.04
CA GLN A 71 12.21 3.95 1.62
C GLN A 71 13.71 4.24 1.48
N PHE A 72 14.53 3.28 1.04
CA PHE A 72 16.01 3.40 1.07
C PHE A 72 16.69 3.61 -0.29
N HIS A 73 15.95 3.85 -1.36
CA HIS A 73 16.53 4.34 -2.60
C HIS A 73 16.76 5.88 -2.50
N MET A 74 17.98 6.25 -2.10
CA MET A 74 18.59 7.57 -2.38
C MET A 74 19.04 7.66 -3.83
#